data_AF-A0A8H8J619-F1
#
_entry.id   AF-A0A8H8J619-F1
#
_cell.length_a   1.000
_cell.length_b   1.000
_cell.length_c   1.000
_cell.angle_alpha   90.00
_cell.angle_beta   90.00
_cell.angle_gamma   90.00
#
_symmetry.space_group_name_H-M   'P 1'
#
loop_
_entity.id
_entity.type
_entity.pdbx_description
1 polymer ?
#
loop_
_entity_poly.entity_id
_entity_poly.type
_entity_poly.pdbx_seq_one_letter_code
_entity_poly.pdbx_strand_id
1 'polypeptide(L)'
;MGIGSVAILNILSLSNRSYIWTRVCHFLWPVLLVVSGVRGVIMILQLNRGQDKIAWECQNGGQVWGTNPEDAATNSVSMPNGICNTAFGSLFTAFIIGILVDLGLQLYMFFLNWRYCKRLEHYREFKGPDMRGFYAA
;
A
#
# COMPACT_ATOMS: atom_id res chain seq x y z
N MET A 1 -7.88 2.00 4.76
CA MET A 1 -7.86 2.27 6.22
C MET A 1 -7.39 1.08 7.06
N GLY A 2 -7.71 -0.19 6.70
CA GLY A 2 -7.28 -1.35 7.48
C GLY A 2 -5.75 -1.58 7.60
N ILE A 3 -4.97 -1.27 6.55
CA ILE A 3 -3.50 -1.42 6.62
C ILE A 3 -2.87 -0.43 7.62
N GLY A 4 -3.39 0.80 7.66
CA GLY A 4 -2.90 1.85 8.55
C GLY A 4 -3.22 1.58 10.02
N SER A 5 -4.41 1.06 10.33
CA SER A 5 -4.76 0.70 11.72
C SER A 5 -3.89 -0.44 12.25
N VAL A 6 -3.63 -1.46 11.44
CA VAL A 6 -2.76 -2.57 11.87
C VAL A 6 -1.30 -2.12 11.92
N ALA A 7 -0.85 -1.18 11.09
CA ALA A 7 0.48 -0.57 11.23
C ALA A 7 0.65 0.17 12.56
N ILE A 8 -0.37 0.92 13.01
CA ILE A 8 -0.36 1.59 14.32
C ILE A 8 -0.33 0.56 15.45
N LEU A 9 -1.13 -0.50 15.37
CA LEU A 9 -1.07 -1.61 16.33
C LEU A 9 0.31 -2.26 16.38
N ASN A 10 0.97 -2.38 15.23
CA ASN A 10 2.33 -2.92 15.15
C ASN A 10 3.32 -2.00 15.84
N ILE A 11 3.25 -0.67 15.63
CA ILE A 11 4.09 0.31 16.33
C ILE A 11 3.89 0.21 17.85
N LEU A 12 2.64 0.21 18.32
CA LEU A 12 2.32 0.11 19.75
C LEU A 12 2.77 -1.23 20.35
N SER A 13 2.64 -2.32 19.60
CA SER A 13 3.12 -3.65 20.01
C SER A 13 4.63 -3.67 20.17
N LEU A 14 5.38 -3.08 19.23
CA LEU A 14 6.84 -2.98 19.30
C LEU A 14 7.30 -2.09 20.47
N SER A 15 6.61 -0.96 20.72
CA SER A 15 6.93 -0.05 21.83
C SER A 15 6.73 -0.70 23.19
N ASN A 16 5.66 -1.48 23.38
CA ASN A 16 5.36 -2.15 24.65
C ASN A 16 6.05 -3.51 24.85
N ARG A 17 6.89 -3.96 23.90
CA ARG A 17 7.51 -5.30 23.90
C ARG A 17 6.52 -6.45 24.14
N SER A 18 5.29 -6.32 23.64
CA SER A 18 4.24 -7.30 23.91
C SER A 18 4.39 -8.52 22.99
N TYR A 19 4.63 -9.69 23.60
CA TYR A 19 4.80 -10.95 22.88
C TYR A 19 3.53 -11.40 22.13
N ILE A 20 2.37 -11.29 22.79
CA ILE A 20 1.08 -11.74 22.24
C ILE A 20 0.69 -10.89 21.03
N TRP A 21 0.80 -9.56 21.16
CA TRP A 21 0.43 -8.63 20.08
C TRP A 21 1.37 -8.73 18.88
N THR A 22 2.66 -8.98 19.11
CA THR A 22 3.63 -9.18 18.03
C THR A 22 3.27 -10.43 17.20
N ARG A 23 2.85 -11.52 17.86
CA ARG A 23 2.43 -12.76 17.19
C ARG A 23 1.15 -12.57 16.37
N VAL A 24 0.16 -11.85 16.91
CA VAL A 24 -1.07 -11.50 16.17
C VAL A 24 -0.74 -10.68 14.93
N CYS A 25 0.10 -9.65 15.09
CA CYS A 25 0.53 -8.83 13.96
C CYS A 25 1.32 -9.66 12.93
N HIS A 26 2.14 -10.63 13.35
CA HIS A 26 2.89 -11.50 12.45
C HIS A 26 1.99 -12.42 11.63
N PHE A 27 0.91 -12.94 12.23
CA PHE A 27 -0.09 -13.76 11.53
C PHE A 27 -0.95 -12.95 10.56
N LEU A 28 -1.31 -11.72 10.93
CA LEU A 28 -2.22 -10.88 10.16
C LEU A 28 -1.54 -10.19 8.96
N TRP A 29 -0.25 -9.91 9.07
CA TRP A 29 0.55 -9.27 8.01
C TRP A 29 0.57 -9.98 6.65
N PRO A 30 0.79 -11.31 6.54
CA PRO A 30 0.78 -11.99 5.23
C PRO A 30 -0.58 -11.91 4.54
N VAL A 31 -1.68 -11.92 5.30
CA VAL A 31 -3.03 -11.72 4.75
C VAL A 31 -3.17 -10.31 4.17
N LEU A 32 -2.67 -9.29 4.87
CA LEU A 32 -2.69 -7.91 4.37
C LEU A 32 -1.86 -7.74 3.09
N LEU A 33 -0.69 -8.40 3.00
CA LEU A 33 0.16 -8.38 1.81
C LEU A 33 -0.52 -9.00 0.59
N VAL A 34 -1.25 -10.09 0.77
CA VAL A 34 -2.01 -10.72 -0.33
C VAL A 34 -3.14 -9.80 -0.79
N VAL A 35 -3.89 -9.23 0.15
CA VAL A 35 -5.02 -8.33 -0.16
C VAL A 35 -4.53 -7.05 -0.85
N SER A 36 -3.41 -6.47 -0.41
CA SER A 36 -2.83 -5.28 -1.05
C SER A 36 -2.31 -5.58 -2.45
N GLY A 37 -1.67 -6.74 -2.66
CA GLY A 37 -1.25 -7.22 -3.98
C GLY A 37 -2.43 -7.36 -4.95
N VAL A 38 -3.51 -8.04 -4.53
CA VAL A 38 -4.72 -8.19 -5.36
C VAL A 38 -5.34 -6.82 -5.70
N ARG A 39 -5.43 -5.91 -4.72
CA ARG A 39 -5.92 -4.54 -4.95
C ARG A 39 -5.06 -3.81 -5.98
N GLY A 40 -3.73 -3.90 -5.88
CA GLY A 40 -2.81 -3.29 -6.84
C GLY A 40 -3.02 -3.81 -8.25
N VAL A 41 -3.18 -5.14 -8.41
CA VAL A 41 -3.46 -5.76 -9.72
C VAL A 41 -4.79 -5.26 -10.30
N ILE A 42 -5.87 -5.20 -9.51
CA ILE A 42 -7.17 -4.70 -9.97
C ILE A 42 -7.06 -3.25 -10.43
N MET A 43 -6.33 -2.40 -9.70
CA MET A 43 -6.13 -1.01 -10.08
C MET A 43 -5.37 -0.87 -11.41
N ILE A 44 -4.32 -1.66 -11.62
CA ILE A 44 -3.57 -1.68 -12.89
C ILE A 44 -4.48 -2.10 -14.06
N LEU A 45 -5.30 -3.13 -13.86
CA LEU A 45 -6.24 -3.60 -14.89
C LEU A 45 -7.30 -2.55 -15.22
N GLN A 46 -7.84 -1.86 -14.21
CA GLN A 46 -8.82 -0.79 -14.43
C GLN A 46 -8.19 0.40 -15.15
N LEU A 47 -6.96 0.77 -14.79
CA LEU A 47 -6.24 1.86 -15.45
C LEU A 47 -5.97 1.55 -16.93
N ASN A 48 -5.57 0.31 -17.24
CA ASN A 48 -5.36 -0.12 -18.62
C ASN A 48 -6.67 -0.13 -19.44
N ARG A 49 -7.78 -0.59 -18.85
CA ARG A 49 -9.11 -0.54 -19.49
C ARG A 49 -9.65 0.87 -19.69
N GLY A 50 -9.24 1.82 -18.85
CA GLY A 50 -9.65 3.22 -18.91
C GLY A 50 -8.79 4.10 -19.82
N GLN A 51 -7.73 3.56 -20.42
CA GLN A 51 -6.75 4.32 -21.22
C GLN A 51 -7.42 5.21 -22.28
N ASP A 52 -8.32 4.63 -23.08
CA ASP A 52 -8.94 5.36 -24.20
C ASP A 52 -9.85 6.48 -23.74
N LYS A 53 -10.51 6.29 -22.58
CA LYS A 53 -11.36 7.33 -21.97
C LYS A 53 -10.50 8.48 -21.48
N ILE A 54 -9.42 8.19 -20.76
CA ILE A 54 -8.49 9.21 -20.23
C ILE A 54 -7.82 9.99 -21.37
N ALA A 55 -7.43 9.30 -22.45
CA ALA A 55 -6.87 9.94 -23.62
C ALA A 55 -7.87 10.92 -24.26
N TRP A 56 -9.14 10.53 -24.35
CA TRP A 56 -10.20 11.40 -24.87
C TRP A 56 -10.54 12.57 -23.95
N GLU A 57 -10.64 12.35 -22.63
CA GLU A 57 -10.90 13.42 -21.65
C GLU A 57 -9.78 14.48 -21.72
N CYS A 58 -8.53 14.04 -21.88
CA CYS A 58 -7.39 14.93 -22.07
C CYS A 58 -7.45 15.72 -23.40
N GLN A 59 -7.89 15.08 -24.49
CA GLN A 59 -8.04 15.73 -25.80
C GLN A 59 -9.18 16.76 -25.81
N ASN A 60 -10.21 16.57 -24.98
CA ASN A 60 -11.38 17.44 -24.89
C ASN A 60 -11.32 18.40 -23.69
N GLY A 61 -10.11 18.79 -23.26
CA GLY A 61 -9.92 19.87 -22.28
C GLY A 61 -10.37 19.51 -20.85
N GLY A 62 -10.40 18.23 -20.50
CA GLY A 62 -10.83 17.76 -19.18
C GLY A 62 -12.34 17.50 -19.06
N GLN A 63 -13.05 17.41 -20.18
CA GLN A 63 -14.46 16.97 -20.18
C GLN A 63 -14.55 15.52 -19.71
N VAL A 64 -15.44 15.24 -18.77
CA VAL A 64 -15.67 13.88 -18.25
C VAL A 64 -16.32 13.01 -19.33
N TRP A 65 -15.82 11.79 -19.51
CA TRP A 65 -16.36 10.86 -20.49
C TRP A 65 -17.83 10.52 -20.17
N GLY A 66 -18.75 10.91 -21.06
CA GLY A 66 -20.18 10.56 -20.96
C GLY A 66 -21.09 11.63 -20.32
N THR A 67 -20.59 12.81 -20.01
CA THR A 67 -21.42 13.97 -19.60
C THR A 67 -21.75 14.87 -20.80
N ASN A 68 -22.97 15.44 -20.82
CA ASN A 68 -23.42 16.35 -21.88
C ASN A 68 -22.44 17.54 -22.02
N PRO A 69 -22.22 18.04 -23.26
CA PRO A 69 -21.29 19.13 -23.53
C PRO A 69 -21.67 20.47 -22.87
N GLU A 70 -22.87 20.56 -22.30
CA GLU A 70 -23.37 21.75 -21.60
C GLU A 70 -22.82 21.90 -20.17
N ASP A 71 -22.39 20.80 -19.53
CA ASP A 71 -21.73 20.80 -18.21
C ASP A 71 -20.19 20.77 -18.32
N ALA A 72 -19.67 20.66 -19.55
CA ALA A 72 -18.24 20.70 -19.81
C ALA A 72 -17.73 22.12 -19.59
N ALA A 73 -16.84 22.28 -18.60
CA ALA A 73 -16.21 23.55 -18.28
C ALA A 73 -15.76 24.28 -19.55
N THR A 74 -16.06 25.58 -19.60
CA THR A 74 -15.87 26.59 -20.65
C THR A 74 -14.43 26.80 -21.15
N ASN A 75 -13.53 25.85 -20.90
CA ASN A 75 -12.13 25.90 -21.29
C ASN A 75 -11.93 25.13 -22.60
N SER A 76 -12.09 25.81 -23.72
CA SER A 76 -11.85 25.33 -25.09
C SER A 76 -10.37 25.07 -25.43
N VAL A 77 -9.51 24.88 -24.41
CA VAL A 77 -8.08 24.66 -24.59
C VAL A 77 -7.83 23.15 -24.61
N SER A 78 -7.95 22.54 -25.78
CA SER A 78 -7.54 21.15 -26.00
C SER A 78 -6.02 21.03 -25.86
N MET A 79 -5.54 20.11 -25.02
CA MET A 79 -4.12 19.82 -24.98
C MET A 79 -3.69 19.09 -26.27
N PRO A 80 -2.48 19.37 -26.80
CA PRO A 80 -1.96 18.66 -27.97
C PRO A 80 -1.92 17.15 -27.74
N ASN A 81 -2.34 16.36 -28.74
CA ASN A 81 -2.39 14.89 -28.68
C ASN A 81 -1.06 14.25 -28.25
N GLY A 82 0.07 14.88 -28.60
CA GLY A 82 1.40 14.42 -28.18
C GLY A 82 1.60 14.44 -26.66
N ILE A 83 1.02 15.41 -25.96
CA ILE A 83 1.10 15.54 -24.50
C ILE A 83 0.14 14.54 -23.84
N CYS A 84 -1.09 14.39 -24.32
CA CYS A 84 -2.06 13.46 -23.73
C CYS A 84 -1.62 11.99 -23.79
N ASN A 85 -1.10 11.54 -24.93
CA ASN A 85 -0.67 10.14 -25.07
C ASN A 85 0.64 9.84 -24.32
N THR A 86 1.60 10.77 -24.29
CA THR A 86 2.85 10.58 -23.53
C THR A 86 2.66 10.74 -22.03
N ALA A 87 1.76 11.64 -21.60
CA ALA A 87 1.42 11.81 -20.19
C ALA A 87 0.74 10.57 -19.61
N PHE A 88 -0.12 9.88 -20.36
CA PHE A 88 -0.69 8.62 -19.88
C PHE A 88 0.39 7.56 -19.64
N GLY A 89 1.36 7.42 -20.55
CA GLY A 89 2.46 6.49 -20.39
C GLY A 89 3.33 6.78 -19.16
N SER A 90 3.63 8.05 -18.89
CA SER A 90 4.41 8.43 -17.71
C SER A 90 3.62 8.24 -16.41
N LEU A 91 2.32 8.54 -16.41
CA LEU A 91 1.44 8.41 -15.25
C LEU A 91 1.18 6.93 -14.91
N PHE A 92 0.99 6.09 -15.92
CA PHE A 92 0.91 4.63 -15.78
C PHE A 92 2.20 4.05 -15.17
N THR A 93 3.36 4.48 -15.68
CA THR A 93 4.66 4.03 -15.17
C THR A 93 4.88 4.46 -13.71
N ALA A 94 4.60 5.72 -13.39
CA ALA A 94 4.70 6.24 -12.03
C ALA A 94 3.77 5.50 -11.07
N PHE A 95 2.56 5.14 -11.52
CA PHE A 95 1.59 4.39 -10.73
C PHE A 95 2.08 2.97 -10.41
N ILE A 96 2.65 2.26 -11.39
CA ILE A 96 3.24 0.92 -11.18
C ILE A 96 4.41 1.00 -10.19
N ILE A 97 5.31 1.96 -10.38
CA ILE A 97 6.45 2.15 -9.46
C ILE A 97 5.95 2.43 -8.04
N GLY A 98 4.92 3.27 -7.89
CA GLY A 98 4.30 3.55 -6.59
C GLY A 98 3.74 2.31 -5.91
N ILE A 99 3.04 1.43 -6.64
CA ILE A 99 2.53 0.16 -6.11
C ILE A 99 3.68 -0.77 -5.70
N LEU A 100 4.76 -0.85 -6.49
CA LEU A 100 5.92 -1.68 -6.17
C LEU A 100 6.64 -1.19 -4.91
N VAL A 101 6.79 0.12 -4.75
CA VAL A 101 7.37 0.72 -3.53
C VAL A 101 6.50 0.45 -2.31
N ASP A 102 5.18 0.62 -2.42
CA ASP A 102 4.24 0.31 -1.34
C ASP A 102 4.34 -1.17 -0.92
N LEU A 103 4.35 -2.10 -1.88
CA LEU A 103 4.47 -3.53 -1.61
C LEU A 103 5.84 -3.89 -1.00
N GLY A 104 6.91 -3.23 -1.45
CA GLY A 104 8.25 -3.34 -0.88
C GLY A 104 8.30 -2.87 0.57
N LEU A 105 7.69 -1.73 0.89
CA LEU A 105 7.58 -1.22 2.27
C LEU A 105 6.75 -2.16 3.16
N GLN A 106 5.67 -2.74 2.64
CA GLN A 106 4.85 -3.71 3.38
C GLN A 106 5.62 -5.01 3.68
N LEU A 107 6.39 -5.52 2.70
CA LEU A 107 7.32 -6.64 2.89
C LEU A 107 8.41 -6.32 3.91
N TYR A 108 8.96 -5.11 3.89
CA TYR A 108 9.95 -4.68 4.87
C TYR A 108 9.36 -4.66 6.29
N MET A 109 8.13 -4.16 6.44
CA MET A 109 7.44 -4.17 7.74
C MET A 109 7.15 -5.59 8.23
N PHE A 110 6.84 -6.53 7.31
CA PHE A 110 6.71 -7.95 7.65
C PHE A 110 7.99 -8.51 8.24
N PHE A 111 9.11 -8.23 7.57
CA PHE A 111 10.42 -8.70 7.96
C PHE A 111 10.83 -8.17 9.34
N LEU A 112 10.58 -6.88 9.61
CA LEU A 112 10.84 -6.29 10.93
C LEU A 112 10.04 -6.97 12.04
N ASN A 113 8.74 -7.22 11.79
CA ASN A 113 7.87 -7.86 12.77
C ASN A 113 8.29 -9.32 13.04
N TRP A 114 8.62 -10.07 11.99
CA TRP A 114 9.18 -11.43 12.14
C TRP A 114 10.48 -11.44 12.94
N ARG A 115 11.43 -10.56 12.59
CA ARG A 115 12.71 -10.41 13.30
C ARG A 115 12.50 -10.09 14.77
N TYR A 116 11.55 -9.21 15.07
CA TYR A 116 11.23 -8.82 16.43
C TYR A 116 10.58 -9.97 17.22
N CYS A 117 9.67 -10.72 16.59
CA CYS A 117 9.07 -11.91 17.19
C CYS A 117 10.11 -12.95 17.58
N LYS A 118 11.05 -13.27 16.67
CA LYS A 118 12.15 -14.23 16.95
C LYS A 118 13.07 -13.77 18.07
N ARG A 119 13.35 -12.46 18.11
CA ARG A 119 14.13 -11.86 19.19
C ARG A 119 13.43 -12.00 20.55
N LEU A 120 12.12 -11.79 20.62
CA LEU A 120 11.35 -11.95 21.86
C LEU A 120 11.26 -13.41 22.31
N GLU A 121 11.12 -14.37 21.38
CA GLU A 121 11.17 -15.81 21.70
C GLU A 121 12.49 -16.16 22.39
N HIS A 122 13.61 -15.69 21.84
CA HIS A 122 14.94 -15.93 22.41
C HIS A 122 15.11 -15.29 23.80
N TYR A 123 14.66 -14.04 23.99
CA TYR A 123 14.71 -13.37 25.30
C TYR A 123 13.82 -14.00 26.37
N ARG A 124 12.77 -14.72 25.97
CA ARG A 124 11.91 -15.45 26.91
C ARG A 124 12.58 -16.73 27.42
N GLU A 125 13.46 -17.34 26.63
CA GLU A 125 14.20 -18.56 26.99
C GLU A 125 15.42 -18.27 27.87
N PHE A 126 15.94 -17.05 27.87
CA PHE A 126 16.98 -16.62 28.80
C PHE A 126 16.43 -16.46 30.22
N LYS A 127 16.63 -17.50 31.04
CA LYS A 127 16.47 -17.42 32.50
C LYS A 127 17.66 -16.65 33.08
N GLY A 128 17.38 -15.60 33.84
CA GLY A 128 18.40 -14.91 34.62
C GLY A 128 18.92 -15.77 35.78
N PRO A 129 19.93 -15.28 36.53
CA PRO A 129 20.56 -15.99 37.66
C PRO A 129 19.56 -16.50 38.74
N ASP A 130 18.36 -15.92 38.82
CA ASP A 130 17.32 -16.32 39.77
C ASP A 130 16.32 -17.39 39.24
N MET A 131 16.65 -18.09 38.15
CA MET A 131 15.77 -19.07 37.46
C MET A 131 14.41 -18.54 37.00
N ARG A 132 14.13 -17.26 37.19
CA ARG A 132 12.99 -16.54 36.65
C ARG A 132 13.39 -15.95 35.30
N GLY A 133 12.57 -16.15 34.27
CA GLY A 133 12.77 -15.48 32.99
C GLY A 133 12.62 -13.97 33.19
N PHE A 134 13.44 -13.15 32.51
CA PHE A 134 13.32 -11.68 32.54
C PHE A 134 11.94 -11.16 32.09
N TYR A 135 11.12 -12.04 31.50
CA TYR A 135 9.74 -11.80 31.04
C TYR A 135 8.78 -12.89 31.55
N ALA A 136 8.99 -13.41 32.76
CA ALA A 136 7.99 -14.21 33.44
C ALA A 136 6.83 -13.28 33.87
N ALA A 137 5.65 -13.50 33.29
CA ALA A 137 4.40 -12.98 33.83
C ALA A 137 4.10 -13.65 35.18
#